data_AF-A0A1V6KFX7-F1
#
_entry.id   AF-A0A1V6KFX7-F1
#
_cell.length_a   1.000
_cell.length_b   1.000
_cell.length_c   1.000
_cell.angle_alpha   90.00
_cell.angle_beta   90.00
_cell.angle_gamma   90.00
#
_symmetry.space_group_name_H-M   'P 1'
#
loop_
_entity.id
_entity.type
_entity.pdbx_description
1 polymer ?
#
loop_
_entity_poly.entity_id
_entity_poly.type
_entity_poly.pdbx_seq_one_letter_code
_entity_poly.pdbx_strand_id
1 'polypeptide(L)'
;MDEGADIIVVTSASPFVAGKIRTRLNLAEKAVRAGSIPVLYCNAVGANDSLVFDGRSFAMGEDASIRGICGWAEEALSYDSVSGKAKRVLFDPLLQKAEFAQENQLPGSDSFEEIRRAIVVGIQDYLKKSGFSKVVLGLSGGIDSALVAVLAAQAIGRQNVTCIAMPSRFSSEASLDDAVELCRRNKLRLERIPIEAPFTSYLDALSVPFAGKPYDTTEENLQARIRGTLLMAWSNKFNALLLTAGNKSELATGYCTLYGDMNGSLAPIADLYKTQVYGLTGYLNRMAAENGQTEPIPESIIAKAPSAELRYNQKDQDTLPEYKVLDQILQLYIEENLSMEEIVNLGFDRAIVRKTLEMTGKAEYKRRQAAPAIKLSKRAFGVGRRLPLARALHEIE
;
A
#
# COMPACT_ATOMS: atom_id res chain seq x y z
N MET A 1 38.06 1.80 12.20
CA MET A 1 38.92 2.62 11.32
C MET A 1 40.33 2.62 11.89
N ASP A 2 40.47 2.90 13.19
CA ASP A 2 41.75 2.94 13.92
C ASP A 2 42.56 1.63 13.92
N GLU A 3 41.93 0.48 13.61
CA GLU A 3 42.62 -0.82 13.44
C GLU A 3 43.17 -1.06 12.02
N GLY A 4 43.15 -0.05 11.13
CA GLY A 4 43.78 -0.12 9.80
C GLY A 4 42.96 -0.83 8.72
N ALA A 5 41.62 -0.70 8.76
CA ALA A 5 40.76 -1.31 7.74
C ALA A 5 40.87 -0.58 6.39
N ASP A 6 41.11 -1.30 5.29
CA ASP A 6 41.17 -0.74 3.94
C ASP A 6 39.79 -0.60 3.27
N ILE A 7 38.80 -1.39 3.71
CA ILE A 7 37.42 -1.38 3.20
C ILE A 7 36.46 -1.72 4.33
N ILE A 8 35.31 -1.04 4.37
CA ILE A 8 34.19 -1.39 5.25
C ILE A 8 33.13 -2.14 4.44
N VAL A 9 32.79 -3.36 4.86
CA VAL A 9 31.70 -4.14 4.27
C VAL A 9 30.52 -4.19 5.23
N VAL A 10 29.37 -3.68 4.80
CA VAL A 10 28.13 -3.63 5.57
C VAL A 10 27.12 -4.60 4.98
N THR A 11 26.85 -5.69 5.66
CA THR A 11 25.75 -6.61 5.31
C THR A 11 24.47 -6.16 6.03
N SER A 12 23.36 -6.11 5.31
CA SER A 12 22.11 -5.57 5.81
C SER A 12 20.88 -6.32 5.30
N ALA A 13 19.85 -6.37 6.14
CA ALA A 13 18.48 -6.65 5.77
C ALA A 13 17.65 -5.42 6.14
N SER A 14 17.96 -4.28 5.52
CA SER A 14 17.28 -3.02 5.78
C SER A 14 16.00 -2.95 4.94
N PRO A 15 14.81 -2.94 5.55
CA PRO A 15 13.56 -2.85 4.82
C PRO A 15 13.43 -1.49 4.13
N PHE A 16 12.71 -1.49 3.01
CA PHE A 16 12.27 -0.32 2.27
C PHE A 16 11.38 0.57 3.15
N VAL A 17 11.62 1.86 3.02
CA VAL A 17 10.73 2.96 3.40
C VAL A 17 10.97 4.02 2.33
N ALA A 18 9.91 4.70 1.87
CA ALA A 18 10.05 5.74 0.86
C ALA A 18 11.15 6.75 1.26
N GLY A 19 12.12 6.97 0.38
CA GLY A 19 13.26 7.87 0.60
C GLY A 19 14.43 7.32 1.45
N LYS A 20 14.32 6.12 2.03
CA LYS A 20 15.34 5.56 2.96
C LYS A 20 16.70 5.34 2.32
N ILE A 21 16.77 5.19 0.99
CA ILE A 21 18.06 5.08 0.29
C ILE A 21 18.96 6.29 0.57
N ARG A 22 18.40 7.50 0.67
CA ARG A 22 19.17 8.70 1.03
C ARG A 22 19.78 8.60 2.42
N THR A 23 19.05 8.05 3.38
CA THR A 23 19.57 7.80 4.73
C THR A 23 20.74 6.83 4.71
N ARG A 24 20.66 5.74 3.92
CA ARG A 24 21.75 4.75 3.80
C ARG A 24 23.00 5.37 3.16
N LEU A 25 22.83 6.14 2.08
CA LEU A 25 23.91 6.85 1.41
C LEU A 25 24.57 7.88 2.35
N ASN A 26 23.78 8.68 3.07
CA ASN A 26 24.31 9.68 4.01
C ASN A 26 25.08 9.03 5.18
N LEU A 27 24.65 7.86 5.65
CA LEU A 27 25.38 7.11 6.69
C LEU A 27 26.72 6.59 6.16
N ALA A 28 26.73 6.03 4.95
CA ALA A 28 27.97 5.60 4.30
C ALA A 28 28.92 6.78 4.05
N GLU A 29 28.39 7.90 3.55
CA GLU A 29 29.18 9.12 3.33
C GLU A 29 29.84 9.61 4.61
N LYS A 30 29.10 9.65 5.72
CA LYS A 30 29.67 10.00 7.03
C LYS A 30 30.79 9.06 7.45
N ALA A 31 30.63 7.75 7.23
CA ALA A 31 31.66 6.77 7.56
C ALA A 31 32.91 6.96 6.67
N VAL A 32 32.73 7.14 5.36
CA VAL A 32 33.84 7.41 4.44
C VAL A 32 34.57 8.68 4.82
N ARG A 33 33.85 9.78 5.08
CA ARG A 33 34.48 11.07 5.43
C ARG A 33 35.24 11.05 6.75
N ALA A 34 34.84 10.18 7.68
CA ALA A 34 35.52 10.04 8.96
C ALA A 34 36.83 9.24 8.87
N GLY A 35 36.90 8.26 7.98
CA GLY A 35 38.04 7.33 7.90
C GLY A 35 38.85 7.36 6.61
N SER A 36 38.36 8.02 5.57
CA SER A 36 38.83 7.87 4.18
C SER A 36 38.84 6.42 3.70
N ILE A 37 37.92 5.60 4.21
CA ILE A 37 37.82 4.16 3.90
C ILE A 37 36.56 3.92 3.05
N PRO A 38 36.67 3.29 1.85
CA PRO A 38 35.53 2.90 1.04
C PRO A 38 34.51 2.05 1.79
N VAL A 39 33.22 2.22 1.45
CA VAL A 39 32.10 1.47 2.05
C VAL A 39 31.38 0.66 0.98
N LEU A 40 31.30 -0.65 1.18
CA LEU A 40 30.50 -1.58 0.39
C LEU A 40 29.26 -1.99 1.19
N TYR A 41 28.09 -1.55 0.75
CA TYR A 41 26.81 -1.84 1.39
C TYR A 41 26.05 -2.91 0.61
N CYS A 42 25.81 -4.06 1.23
CA CYS A 42 25.06 -5.18 0.66
C CYS A 42 23.74 -5.34 1.40
N ASN A 43 22.61 -5.20 0.70
CA ASN A 43 21.27 -5.30 1.27
C ASN A 43 20.50 -6.49 0.68
N ALA A 44 19.60 -7.05 1.48
CA ALA A 44 18.58 -7.97 0.98
C ALA A 44 17.69 -7.32 -0.10
N VAL A 45 17.10 -8.17 -0.95
CA VAL A 45 16.10 -7.80 -1.97
C VAL A 45 14.94 -8.79 -1.95
N GLY A 46 13.75 -8.35 -2.35
CA GLY A 46 12.51 -9.13 -2.32
C GLY A 46 11.61 -8.75 -1.15
N ALA A 47 10.60 -9.54 -0.83
CA ALA A 47 9.67 -9.24 0.27
C ALA A 47 9.39 -10.45 1.16
N ASN A 48 9.19 -10.22 2.45
CA ASN A 48 8.77 -11.23 3.42
C ASN A 48 7.69 -10.66 4.33
N ASP A 49 6.52 -11.30 4.32
CA ASP A 49 5.31 -10.81 4.99
C ASP A 49 5.03 -9.34 4.65
N SER A 50 5.06 -8.46 5.66
CA SER A 50 4.85 -7.02 5.51
C SER A 50 6.07 -6.24 5.02
N LEU A 51 7.27 -6.83 5.06
CA LEU A 51 8.52 -6.12 4.78
C LEU A 51 8.94 -6.32 3.33
N VAL A 52 9.28 -5.23 2.66
CA VAL A 52 9.92 -5.26 1.35
C VAL A 52 11.35 -4.79 1.52
N PHE A 53 12.27 -5.40 0.79
CA PHE A 53 13.67 -5.04 0.71
C PHE A 53 13.97 -4.65 -0.73
N ASP A 54 14.44 -3.43 -0.90
CA ASP A 54 14.65 -2.77 -2.18
C ASP A 54 15.97 -3.17 -2.85
N GLY A 55 16.78 -4.03 -2.21
CA GLY A 55 18.16 -4.22 -2.61
C GLY A 55 18.89 -2.90 -2.44
N ARG A 56 19.19 -2.23 -3.56
CA ARG A 56 19.96 -0.97 -3.57
C ARG A 56 21.31 -1.11 -2.85
N SER A 57 21.94 -2.29 -2.96
CA SER A 57 23.34 -2.47 -2.59
C SER A 57 24.21 -1.45 -3.34
N PHE A 58 25.24 -0.89 -2.73
CA PHE A 58 26.08 0.13 -3.37
C PHE A 58 27.53 0.08 -2.90
N ALA A 59 28.43 0.63 -3.72
CA ALA A 59 29.80 0.93 -3.34
C ALA A 59 30.02 2.43 -3.32
N MET A 60 30.63 2.92 -2.25
CA MET A 60 31.08 4.29 -2.10
C MET A 60 32.60 4.30 -1.97
N GLY A 61 33.26 5.07 -2.83
CA GLY A 61 34.72 5.21 -2.84
C GLY A 61 35.23 6.04 -1.66
N GLU A 62 36.54 6.08 -1.48
CA GLU A 62 37.24 6.89 -0.45
C GLU A 62 36.96 8.41 -0.56
N ASP A 63 36.61 8.89 -1.74
CA ASP A 63 36.22 10.27 -2.04
C ASP A 63 34.73 10.55 -1.74
N ALA A 64 34.04 9.58 -1.14
CA ALA A 64 32.60 9.58 -0.86
C ALA A 64 31.70 9.62 -2.11
N SER A 65 32.24 9.37 -3.30
CA SER A 65 31.44 9.24 -4.52
C SER A 65 30.84 7.84 -4.64
N ILE A 66 29.63 7.75 -5.20
CA ILE A 66 28.96 6.47 -5.47
C ILE A 66 29.62 5.84 -6.70
N ARG A 67 30.26 4.69 -6.54
CA ARG A 67 30.91 3.94 -7.62
C ARG A 67 29.93 3.04 -8.38
N GLY A 68 28.85 2.65 -7.73
CA GLY A 68 27.74 1.92 -8.34
C GLY A 68 26.67 1.56 -7.32
N ILE A 69 25.44 1.36 -7.80
CA ILE A 69 24.28 1.06 -6.96
C ILE A 69 23.35 0.09 -7.68
N CYS A 70 22.94 -1.01 -7.03
CA CYS A 70 22.03 -2.04 -7.52
C CYS A 70 20.55 -1.59 -7.56
N GLY A 71 19.74 -2.38 -8.28
CA GLY A 71 18.31 -2.15 -8.53
C GLY A 71 17.43 -2.88 -7.53
N TRP A 72 16.18 -3.13 -7.95
CA TRP A 72 15.15 -3.87 -7.22
C TRP A 72 15.17 -5.38 -7.51
N ALA A 73 16.28 -5.89 -8.05
CA ALA A 73 16.43 -7.28 -8.45
C ALA A 73 17.54 -7.99 -7.67
N GLU A 74 17.60 -9.32 -7.81
CA GLU A 74 18.75 -10.10 -7.37
C GLU A 74 19.96 -9.77 -8.26
N GLU A 75 20.82 -8.90 -7.72
CA GLU A 75 22.01 -8.37 -8.39
C GLU A 75 23.19 -8.36 -7.41
N ALA A 76 24.41 -8.40 -7.95
CA ALA A 76 25.64 -8.17 -7.22
C ALA A 76 26.40 -6.96 -7.77
N LEU A 77 27.29 -6.44 -6.94
CA LEU A 77 28.22 -5.38 -7.32
C LEU A 77 29.64 -5.84 -7.03
N SER A 78 30.49 -5.90 -8.04
CA SER A 78 31.91 -6.15 -7.87
C SER A 78 32.64 -4.82 -7.69
N TYR A 79 33.52 -4.72 -6.70
CA TYR A 79 34.36 -3.55 -6.45
C TYR A 79 35.84 -3.96 -6.51
N ASP A 80 36.62 -3.25 -7.31
CA ASP A 80 38.07 -3.39 -7.39
C ASP A 80 38.72 -2.36 -6.47
N SER A 81 39.39 -2.82 -5.42
CA SER A 81 40.01 -1.98 -4.41
C SER A 81 41.28 -1.27 -4.89
N VAL A 82 41.90 -1.73 -5.98
CA VAL A 82 43.09 -1.11 -6.54
C VAL A 82 42.69 0.00 -7.51
N SER A 83 41.73 -0.26 -8.40
CA SER A 83 41.29 0.75 -9.37
C SER A 83 40.18 1.67 -8.86
N GLY A 84 39.54 1.34 -7.73
CA GLY A 84 38.39 2.06 -7.17
C GLY A 84 37.11 1.96 -8.00
N LYS A 85 37.06 1.06 -9.00
CA LYS A 85 35.94 0.91 -9.94
C LYS A 85 34.96 -0.15 -9.46
N ALA A 86 33.67 0.07 -9.74
CA ALA A 86 32.62 -0.90 -9.51
C ALA A 86 31.94 -1.35 -10.81
N LYS A 87 31.40 -2.57 -10.81
CA LYS A 87 30.61 -3.13 -11.92
C LYS A 87 29.43 -3.92 -11.36
N ARG A 88 28.24 -3.69 -11.93
CA ARG A 88 27.03 -4.48 -11.63
C ARG A 88 27.07 -5.84 -12.33
N VAL A 89 26.57 -6.86 -11.64
CA VAL A 89 26.42 -8.23 -12.13
C VAL A 89 24.97 -8.66 -11.88
N LEU A 90 24.22 -8.89 -12.96
CA LEU A 90 22.84 -9.39 -12.89
C LEU A 90 22.87 -10.92 -12.94
N PHE A 91 22.20 -11.57 -11.99
CA PHE A 91 22.13 -13.04 -11.95
C PHE A 91 21.10 -13.62 -12.93
N ASP A 92 20.08 -12.85 -13.32
CA ASP A 92 19.08 -13.25 -14.33
C ASP A 92 19.44 -12.70 -15.74
N PRO A 93 19.72 -13.58 -16.73
CA PRO A 93 19.99 -13.18 -18.12
C PRO A 93 18.82 -12.50 -18.83
N LEU A 94 17.57 -12.72 -18.40
CA LEU A 94 16.38 -12.05 -18.99
C LEU A 94 16.26 -10.60 -18.50
N LEU A 95 16.70 -10.30 -17.28
CA LEU A 95 16.80 -8.93 -16.76
C LEU A 95 17.97 -8.15 -17.38
N GLN A 96 19.01 -8.83 -17.89
CA GLN A 96 20.12 -8.20 -18.61
C GLN A 96 19.69 -7.41 -19.86
N LYS A 97 18.53 -7.74 -20.47
CA LYS A 97 17.99 -7.02 -21.64
C LYS A 97 17.11 -5.82 -21.30
N ALA A 98 16.67 -5.67 -20.05
CA ALA A 98 15.62 -4.71 -19.68
C ALA A 98 16.12 -3.49 -18.87
N GLU A 99 17.25 -3.57 -18.17
CA GLU A 99 17.75 -2.46 -17.33
C GLU A 99 19.26 -2.21 -17.53
N PHE A 100 19.65 -1.77 -18.73
CA PHE A 100 20.87 -0.97 -18.95
C PHE A 100 20.51 0.49 -19.29
N ALA A 101 19.41 0.99 -18.74
CA ALA A 101 18.90 2.32 -18.99
C ALA A 101 19.16 3.26 -17.79
N GLN A 102 20.17 4.12 -17.99
CA GLN A 102 20.45 5.40 -17.32
C GLN A 102 21.22 5.38 -15.97
N GLU A 103 22.55 5.34 -16.11
CA GLU A 103 23.59 5.67 -15.13
C GLU A 103 23.58 7.11 -14.57
N ASN A 104 22.52 7.92 -14.73
CA ASN A 104 22.53 9.33 -14.29
C ASN A 104 21.37 9.75 -13.38
N GLN A 105 20.44 8.86 -13.02
CA GLN A 105 19.42 9.19 -12.01
C GLN A 105 19.74 8.53 -10.68
N LEU A 106 19.95 9.35 -9.65
CA LEU A 106 20.00 8.89 -8.27
C LEU A 106 18.71 8.10 -7.97
N PRO A 107 18.83 6.88 -7.41
CA PRO A 107 17.68 6.14 -6.90
C PRO A 107 16.77 7.00 -6.03
N GLY A 108 15.47 7.00 -6.32
CA GLY A 108 14.48 7.84 -5.64
C GLY A 108 14.30 9.25 -6.23
N SER A 109 14.36 9.39 -7.55
CA SER A 109 13.97 10.62 -8.28
C SER A 109 12.45 10.85 -8.23
N ASP A 110 11.63 9.79 -8.29
CA ASP A 110 10.19 9.83 -8.04
C ASP A 110 9.80 8.88 -6.90
N SER A 111 9.20 9.41 -5.84
CA SER A 111 8.75 8.61 -4.69
C SER A 111 7.65 7.61 -5.05
N PHE A 112 6.79 7.93 -6.02
CA PHE A 112 5.69 7.05 -6.41
C PHE A 112 6.17 5.85 -7.21
N GLU A 113 7.25 5.97 -7.98
CA GLU A 113 7.85 4.82 -8.67
C GLU A 113 8.42 3.81 -7.67
N GLU A 114 9.15 4.28 -6.65
CA GLU A 114 9.69 3.40 -5.61
C GLU A 114 8.58 2.74 -4.80
N ILE A 115 7.50 3.47 -4.48
CA ILE A 115 6.30 2.92 -3.84
C ILE A 115 5.65 1.86 -4.73
N ARG A 116 5.48 2.13 -6.03
CA ARG A 116 4.91 1.19 -7.01
C ARG A 116 5.72 -0.10 -7.03
N ARG A 117 7.05 0.01 -7.18
CA ARG A 117 7.96 -1.15 -7.19
C ARG A 117 7.87 -1.94 -5.90
N ALA A 118 7.84 -1.27 -4.74
CA ALA A 118 7.69 -1.94 -3.45
C ALA A 118 6.39 -2.75 -3.36
N ILE A 119 5.26 -2.19 -3.81
CA ILE A 119 3.97 -2.89 -3.79
C ILE A 119 3.98 -4.07 -4.76
N VAL A 120 4.50 -3.87 -5.97
CA VAL A 120 4.59 -4.92 -7.00
C VAL A 120 5.43 -6.10 -6.51
N VAL A 121 6.64 -5.84 -5.98
CA VAL A 121 7.51 -6.87 -5.40
C VAL A 121 6.84 -7.54 -4.20
N GLY A 122 6.20 -6.75 -3.32
CA GLY A 122 5.50 -7.28 -2.15
C GLY A 122 4.36 -8.23 -2.51
N ILE A 123 3.53 -7.90 -3.50
CA ILE A 123 2.48 -8.80 -4.00
C ILE A 123 3.10 -10.07 -4.60
N GLN A 124 4.08 -9.91 -5.50
CA GLN A 124 4.68 -11.01 -6.24
C GLN A 124 5.33 -12.04 -5.29
N ASP A 125 6.15 -11.58 -4.35
CA ASP A 125 6.87 -12.45 -3.42
C ASP A 125 5.93 -13.10 -2.41
N TYR A 126 4.91 -12.37 -1.93
CA TYR A 126 3.91 -12.94 -1.03
C TYR A 126 3.19 -14.12 -1.69
N LEU A 127 2.77 -13.97 -2.96
CA LEU A 127 2.16 -15.06 -3.72
C LEU A 127 3.12 -16.22 -3.93
N LYS A 128 4.33 -15.94 -4.45
CA LYS A 128 5.34 -16.96 -4.76
C LYS A 128 5.69 -17.79 -3.53
N LYS A 129 5.93 -17.15 -2.39
CA LYS A 129 6.33 -17.81 -1.13
C LYS A 129 5.16 -18.53 -0.45
N SER A 130 3.93 -18.09 -0.70
CA SER A 130 2.71 -18.72 -0.18
C SER A 130 2.11 -19.78 -1.12
N GLY A 131 2.73 -20.04 -2.28
CA GLY A 131 2.25 -21.05 -3.24
C GLY A 131 1.02 -20.63 -4.06
N PHE A 132 0.71 -19.33 -4.14
CA PHE A 132 -0.37 -18.80 -4.96
C PHE A 132 0.15 -18.32 -6.32
N SER A 133 -0.70 -18.45 -7.34
CA SER A 133 -0.44 -17.93 -8.70
C SER A 133 -1.53 -17.02 -9.22
N LYS A 134 -2.63 -16.85 -8.47
CA LYS A 134 -3.81 -16.07 -8.85
C LYS A 134 -4.26 -15.21 -7.69
N VAL A 135 -4.90 -14.08 -7.99
CA VAL A 135 -5.56 -13.22 -7.01
C VAL A 135 -7.02 -12.98 -7.37
N VAL A 136 -7.80 -12.70 -6.34
CA VAL A 136 -9.15 -12.16 -6.46
C VAL A 136 -9.27 -10.89 -5.63
N LEU A 137 -10.05 -9.92 -6.10
CA LEU A 137 -10.41 -8.73 -5.34
C LEU A 137 -11.81 -8.22 -5.72
N GLY A 138 -12.45 -7.52 -4.79
CA GLY A 138 -13.69 -6.78 -5.07
C GLY A 138 -13.39 -5.47 -5.79
N LEU A 139 -14.16 -5.16 -6.85
CA LEU A 139 -14.16 -3.84 -7.48
C LEU A 139 -15.42 -3.08 -7.07
N SER A 140 -15.24 -1.96 -6.38
CA SER A 140 -16.34 -1.08 -5.95
C SER A 140 -16.64 0.05 -6.94
N GLY A 141 -15.79 0.24 -7.95
CA GLY A 141 -15.82 1.45 -8.80
C GLY A 141 -15.14 2.67 -8.13
N GLY A 142 -14.52 2.48 -6.96
CA GLY A 142 -13.71 3.47 -6.27
C GLY A 142 -12.21 3.32 -6.54
N ILE A 143 -11.47 4.39 -6.28
CA ILE A 143 -10.04 4.52 -6.59
C ILE A 143 -9.14 3.47 -5.92
N ASP A 144 -9.43 3.06 -4.69
CA ASP A 144 -8.55 2.14 -3.95
C ASP A 144 -8.53 0.76 -4.61
N SER A 145 -9.72 0.20 -4.88
CA SER A 145 -9.84 -1.10 -5.55
C SER A 145 -9.29 -1.06 -6.98
N ALA A 146 -9.45 0.07 -7.67
CA ALA A 146 -8.89 0.27 -9.01
C ALA A 146 -7.35 0.24 -9.00
N LEU A 147 -6.74 0.94 -8.05
CA LEU A 147 -5.29 0.95 -7.85
C LEU A 147 -4.75 -0.45 -7.54
N VAL A 148 -5.40 -1.19 -6.64
CA VAL A 148 -4.99 -2.57 -6.30
C VAL A 148 -5.10 -3.49 -7.51
N ALA A 149 -6.17 -3.39 -8.31
CA ALA A 149 -6.33 -4.20 -9.53
C ALA A 149 -5.17 -4.00 -10.52
N VAL A 150 -4.79 -2.74 -10.75
CA VAL A 150 -3.70 -2.37 -11.67
C VAL A 150 -2.35 -2.85 -11.14
N LEU A 151 -2.05 -2.63 -9.86
CA LEU A 151 -0.80 -3.07 -9.23
C LEU A 151 -0.68 -4.60 -9.20
N ALA A 152 -1.78 -5.31 -8.92
CA ALA A 152 -1.81 -6.76 -8.98
C ALA A 152 -1.53 -7.28 -10.41
N ALA A 153 -2.10 -6.64 -11.43
CA ALA A 153 -1.85 -7.01 -12.82
C ALA A 153 -0.39 -6.80 -13.23
N GLN A 154 0.27 -5.76 -12.72
CA GLN A 154 1.71 -5.54 -12.90
C GLN A 154 2.55 -6.60 -12.18
N ALA A 155 2.13 -7.05 -10.99
CA ALA A 155 2.87 -8.01 -10.18
C ALA A 155 2.84 -9.44 -10.72
N ILE A 156 1.68 -9.90 -11.22
CA ILE A 156 1.50 -11.32 -11.55
C ILE A 156 0.93 -11.59 -12.94
N GLY A 157 0.75 -10.53 -13.75
CA GLY A 157 0.13 -10.61 -15.06
C GLY A 157 -1.39 -10.60 -15.00
N ARG A 158 -2.01 -9.84 -15.90
CA ARG A 158 -3.47 -9.61 -15.98
C ARG A 158 -4.33 -10.88 -16.02
N GLN A 159 -3.82 -11.97 -16.60
CA GLN A 159 -4.53 -13.26 -16.72
C GLN A 159 -4.72 -13.96 -15.38
N ASN A 160 -3.94 -13.57 -14.36
CA ASN A 160 -3.98 -14.15 -13.02
C ASN A 160 -4.79 -13.29 -12.03
N VAL A 161 -5.40 -12.20 -12.50
CA VAL A 161 -6.19 -11.28 -11.68
C VAL A 161 -7.67 -11.41 -12.04
N THR A 162 -8.50 -11.77 -11.06
CA THR A 162 -9.96 -11.72 -11.19
C THR A 162 -10.53 -10.62 -10.32
N CYS A 163 -11.29 -9.72 -10.94
CA CYS A 163 -12.04 -8.69 -10.23
C CYS A 163 -13.52 -9.08 -10.14
N ILE A 164 -14.17 -8.81 -9.01
CA ILE A 164 -15.60 -9.10 -8.82
C ILE A 164 -16.34 -7.82 -8.45
N ALA A 165 -17.27 -7.39 -9.30
CA ALA A 165 -18.23 -6.35 -8.99
C ALA A 165 -19.44 -6.95 -8.26
N MET A 166 -19.77 -6.38 -7.10
CA MET A 166 -20.80 -6.92 -6.20
C MET A 166 -21.87 -5.86 -5.83
N PRO A 167 -22.71 -5.46 -6.81
CA PRO A 167 -23.66 -4.38 -6.63
C PRO A 167 -24.80 -4.76 -5.68
N SER A 168 -25.32 -3.77 -4.95
CA SER A 168 -26.58 -3.84 -4.19
C SER A 168 -27.59 -2.84 -4.74
N ARG A 169 -28.79 -2.78 -4.16
CA ARG A 169 -29.79 -1.73 -4.43
C ARG A 169 -29.32 -0.28 -4.23
N PHE A 170 -28.19 -0.06 -3.57
CA PHE A 170 -27.60 1.27 -3.35
C PHE A 170 -26.45 1.60 -4.32
N SER A 171 -25.95 0.59 -5.06
CA SER A 171 -24.84 0.79 -6.00
C SER A 171 -25.28 1.61 -7.21
N SER A 172 -24.47 2.60 -7.59
CA SER A 172 -24.75 3.42 -8.76
C SER A 172 -24.40 2.68 -10.05
N GLU A 173 -25.14 2.95 -11.14
CA GLU A 173 -24.82 2.42 -12.47
C GLU A 173 -23.44 2.89 -12.92
N ALA A 174 -23.10 4.16 -12.64
CA ALA A 174 -21.78 4.73 -12.90
C ALA A 174 -20.63 3.95 -12.24
N SER A 175 -20.79 3.48 -10.99
CA SER A 175 -19.76 2.68 -10.33
C SER A 175 -19.57 1.30 -10.97
N LEU A 176 -20.62 0.71 -11.55
CA LEU A 176 -20.50 -0.52 -12.32
C LEU A 176 -19.81 -0.27 -13.67
N ASP A 177 -20.20 0.79 -14.38
CA ASP A 177 -19.59 1.17 -15.66
C ASP A 177 -18.09 1.46 -15.50
N ASP A 178 -17.71 2.13 -14.41
CA ASP A 178 -16.32 2.38 -14.06
C ASP A 178 -15.53 1.09 -13.83
N ALA A 179 -16.12 0.10 -13.15
CA ALA A 179 -15.49 -1.20 -12.94
C ALA A 179 -15.32 -1.97 -14.26
N VAL A 180 -16.30 -1.89 -15.17
CA VAL A 180 -16.23 -2.47 -16.51
C VAL A 180 -15.13 -1.81 -17.32
N GLU A 181 -15.09 -0.48 -17.34
CA GLU A 181 -14.11 0.30 -18.11
C GLU A 181 -12.68 0.07 -17.60
N LEU A 182 -12.48 0.08 -16.28
CA LEU A 182 -11.18 -0.26 -15.67
C LEU A 182 -10.71 -1.64 -16.14
N CYS A 183 -11.57 -2.66 -16.03
CA CYS A 183 -11.22 -4.02 -16.46
C CYS A 183 -10.94 -4.10 -17.95
N ARG A 184 -11.70 -3.37 -18.79
CA ARG A 184 -11.50 -3.30 -20.24
C ARG A 184 -10.13 -2.71 -20.59
N ARG A 185 -9.76 -1.56 -20.01
CA ARG A 185 -8.45 -0.90 -20.25
C ARG A 185 -7.27 -1.78 -19.88
N ASN A 186 -7.38 -2.49 -18.76
CA ASN A 186 -6.31 -3.34 -18.24
C ASN A 186 -6.35 -4.79 -18.75
N LYS A 187 -7.41 -5.15 -19.50
CA LYS A 187 -7.72 -6.52 -19.96
C LYS A 187 -7.77 -7.52 -18.79
N LEU A 188 -8.50 -7.14 -17.74
CA LEU A 188 -8.72 -7.95 -16.54
C LEU A 188 -10.03 -8.72 -16.66
N ARG A 189 -10.09 -9.88 -16.02
CA ARG A 189 -11.34 -10.63 -15.88
C ARG A 189 -12.24 -9.92 -14.88
N LEU A 190 -13.47 -9.62 -15.29
CA LEU A 190 -14.52 -9.07 -14.44
C LEU A 190 -15.66 -10.07 -14.29
N GLU A 191 -16.05 -10.35 -13.06
CA GLU A 191 -17.24 -11.10 -12.72
C GLU A 191 -18.25 -10.19 -12.04
N ARG A 192 -19.54 -10.46 -12.23
CA ARG A 192 -20.63 -9.70 -11.59
C ARG A 192 -21.45 -10.62 -10.72
N ILE A 193 -21.44 -10.38 -9.41
CA ILE A 193 -22.17 -11.17 -8.41
C ILE A 193 -22.98 -10.22 -7.52
N PRO A 194 -24.23 -9.87 -7.88
CA PRO A 194 -25.07 -8.99 -7.08
C PRO A 194 -25.32 -9.54 -5.67
N ILE A 195 -25.36 -8.67 -4.67
CA ILE A 195 -25.58 -9.07 -3.26
C ILE A 195 -27.02 -8.92 -2.80
N GLU A 196 -27.92 -8.51 -3.69
CA GLU A 196 -29.30 -8.15 -3.34
C GLU A 196 -30.10 -9.31 -2.72
N ALA A 197 -30.00 -10.50 -3.32
CA ALA A 197 -30.66 -11.70 -2.81
C ALA A 197 -30.13 -12.12 -1.42
N PRO A 198 -28.81 -12.33 -1.20
CA PRO A 198 -28.32 -12.65 0.13
C PRO A 198 -28.61 -11.52 1.12
N PHE A 199 -28.50 -10.25 0.73
CA PHE A 199 -28.79 -9.14 1.64
C PHE A 199 -30.25 -9.19 2.14
N THR A 200 -31.20 -9.41 1.24
CA THR A 200 -32.62 -9.54 1.58
C THR A 200 -32.85 -10.72 2.53
N SER A 201 -32.25 -11.89 2.26
CA SER A 201 -32.38 -13.06 3.15
C SER A 201 -31.85 -12.81 4.58
N TYR A 202 -30.76 -12.06 4.73
CA TYR A 202 -30.26 -11.69 6.07
C TYR A 202 -31.18 -10.68 6.76
N LEU A 203 -31.73 -9.70 6.04
CA LEU A 203 -32.71 -8.76 6.61
C LEU A 203 -33.98 -9.49 7.06
N ASP A 204 -34.47 -10.44 6.27
CA ASP A 204 -35.65 -11.24 6.64
C ASP A 204 -35.40 -12.07 7.90
N ALA A 205 -34.23 -12.70 8.00
CA ALA A 205 -33.84 -13.47 9.18
C ALA A 205 -33.72 -12.61 10.45
N LEU A 206 -33.40 -11.32 10.30
CA LEU A 206 -33.25 -10.35 11.40
C LEU A 206 -34.50 -9.49 11.64
N SER A 207 -35.55 -9.65 10.83
CA SER A 207 -36.73 -8.78 10.83
C SER A 207 -37.44 -8.72 12.18
N VAL A 208 -37.63 -9.86 12.85
CA VAL A 208 -38.26 -9.94 14.18
C VAL A 208 -37.39 -9.30 15.27
N PRO A 209 -36.11 -9.67 15.45
CA PRO A 209 -35.28 -9.05 16.49
C PRO A 209 -34.99 -7.57 16.24
N PHE A 210 -35.04 -7.09 14.98
CA PHE A 210 -34.83 -5.67 14.64
C PHE A 210 -36.13 -4.86 14.55
N ALA A 211 -37.28 -5.46 14.87
CA ALA A 211 -38.57 -4.80 14.75
C ALA A 211 -38.60 -3.45 15.50
N GLY A 212 -38.98 -2.37 14.78
CA GLY A 212 -39.05 -1.02 15.31
C GLY A 212 -37.71 -0.29 15.46
N LYS A 213 -36.59 -0.88 15.02
CA LYS A 213 -35.29 -0.20 14.94
C LYS A 213 -35.10 0.43 13.55
N PRO A 214 -34.54 1.66 13.47
CA PRO A 214 -34.24 2.29 12.20
C PRO A 214 -33.03 1.62 11.53
N TYR A 215 -32.95 1.73 10.20
CA TYR A 215 -31.77 1.35 9.43
C TYR A 215 -30.56 2.17 9.88
N ASP A 216 -29.44 1.51 10.18
CA ASP A 216 -28.20 2.16 10.60
C ASP A 216 -26.96 1.45 10.06
N THR A 217 -25.80 1.71 10.67
CA THR A 217 -24.52 1.06 10.30
C THR A 217 -24.58 -0.47 10.31
N THR A 218 -25.56 -1.08 10.98
CA THR A 218 -25.76 -2.53 11.07
C THR A 218 -26.04 -3.12 9.69
N GLU A 219 -27.03 -2.59 8.97
CA GLU A 219 -27.39 -3.04 7.63
C GLU A 219 -26.34 -2.65 6.57
N GLU A 220 -25.66 -1.51 6.76
CA GLU A 220 -24.52 -1.12 5.94
C GLU A 220 -23.38 -2.15 6.05
N ASN A 221 -23.01 -2.51 7.30
CA ASN A 221 -21.97 -3.50 7.58
C ASN A 221 -22.35 -4.91 7.08
N LEU A 222 -23.64 -5.26 7.09
CA LEU A 222 -24.12 -6.54 6.58
C LEU A 222 -23.81 -6.69 5.08
N GLN A 223 -24.01 -5.65 4.28
CA GLN A 223 -23.63 -5.65 2.86
C GLN A 223 -22.14 -5.89 2.67
N ALA A 224 -21.28 -5.20 3.44
CA ALA A 224 -19.83 -5.40 3.37
C ALA A 224 -19.43 -6.85 3.74
N ARG A 225 -20.05 -7.44 4.78
CA ARG A 225 -19.79 -8.84 5.18
C ARG A 225 -20.22 -9.87 4.15
N ILE A 226 -21.34 -9.63 3.46
CA ILE A 226 -21.78 -10.49 2.35
C ILE A 226 -20.74 -10.45 1.22
N ARG A 227 -20.27 -9.26 0.84
CA ARG A 227 -19.20 -9.11 -0.17
C ARG A 227 -17.93 -9.85 0.24
N GLY A 228 -17.49 -9.64 1.49
CA GLY A 228 -16.34 -10.35 2.04
C GLY A 228 -16.51 -11.88 2.02
N THR A 229 -17.72 -12.38 2.30
CA THR A 229 -18.01 -13.82 2.26
C THR A 229 -17.94 -14.38 0.84
N LEU A 230 -18.49 -13.68 -0.15
CA LEU A 230 -18.43 -14.08 -1.57
C LEU A 230 -16.99 -14.12 -2.08
N LEU A 231 -16.18 -13.11 -1.75
CA LEU A 231 -14.76 -13.06 -2.11
C LEU A 231 -13.96 -14.20 -1.49
N MET A 232 -14.19 -14.51 -0.21
CA MET A 232 -13.57 -15.65 0.46
C MET A 232 -14.01 -16.98 -0.16
N ALA A 233 -15.30 -17.13 -0.50
CA ALA A 233 -15.80 -18.31 -1.18
C ALA A 233 -15.14 -18.51 -2.56
N TRP A 234 -14.94 -17.41 -3.31
CA TRP A 234 -14.20 -17.44 -4.58
C TRP A 234 -12.74 -17.85 -4.37
N SER A 235 -12.05 -17.20 -3.43
CA SER A 235 -10.67 -17.53 -3.03
C SER A 235 -10.52 -19.02 -2.76
N ASN A 236 -11.40 -19.59 -1.94
CA ASN A 236 -11.39 -21.01 -1.59
C ASN A 236 -11.63 -21.92 -2.79
N LYS A 237 -12.57 -21.56 -3.68
CA LYS A 237 -12.93 -22.40 -4.83
C LYS A 237 -11.85 -22.41 -5.90
N PHE A 238 -11.19 -21.28 -6.13
CA PHE A 238 -10.26 -21.09 -7.25
C PHE A 238 -8.79 -21.05 -6.82
N ASN A 239 -8.50 -21.28 -5.54
CA ASN A 239 -7.16 -21.16 -4.96
C ASN A 239 -6.50 -19.83 -5.35
N ALA A 240 -7.23 -18.73 -5.14
CA ALA A 240 -6.79 -17.38 -5.51
C ALA A 240 -6.64 -16.54 -4.24
N LEU A 241 -5.51 -15.86 -4.08
CA LEU A 241 -5.25 -15.02 -2.92
C LEU A 241 -6.19 -13.81 -2.92
N LEU A 242 -6.94 -13.60 -1.83
CA LEU A 242 -7.79 -12.43 -1.71
C LEU A 242 -6.97 -11.18 -1.32
N LEU A 243 -6.97 -10.18 -2.19
CA LEU A 243 -6.40 -8.86 -1.90
C LEU A 243 -7.48 -7.91 -1.37
N THR A 244 -7.16 -7.17 -0.31
CA THR A 244 -8.01 -6.09 0.21
C THR A 244 -7.59 -4.73 -0.36
N ALA A 245 -8.53 -3.79 -0.41
CA ALA A 245 -8.32 -2.45 -0.94
C ALA A 245 -8.33 -1.35 0.14
N GLY A 246 -8.29 -1.70 1.42
CA GLY A 246 -8.26 -0.71 2.50
C GLY A 246 -6.95 0.08 2.50
N ASN A 247 -7.05 1.41 2.56
CA ASN A 247 -5.89 2.30 2.66
C ASN A 247 -5.55 2.68 4.12
N LYS A 248 -4.41 3.33 4.33
CA LYS A 248 -3.92 3.70 5.66
C LYS A 248 -4.84 4.67 6.39
N SER A 249 -5.51 5.58 5.67
CA SER A 249 -6.43 6.56 6.25
C SER A 249 -7.68 5.89 6.82
N GLU A 250 -8.25 4.93 6.07
CA GLU A 250 -9.40 4.11 6.49
C GLU A 250 -9.03 3.22 7.69
N LEU A 251 -7.89 2.53 7.63
CA LEU A 251 -7.42 1.68 8.73
C LEU A 251 -7.04 2.50 9.98
N ALA A 252 -6.48 3.70 9.79
CA ALA A 252 -6.18 4.60 10.89
C ALA A 252 -7.46 5.00 11.60
N THR A 253 -8.46 5.48 10.87
CA THR A 253 -9.72 5.98 11.45
C THR A 253 -10.73 4.90 11.80
N GLY A 254 -10.48 3.65 11.41
CA GLY A 254 -11.41 2.53 11.57
C GLY A 254 -12.63 2.64 10.67
N TYR A 255 -12.52 3.38 9.57
CA TYR A 255 -13.55 3.53 8.55
C TYR A 255 -13.54 2.31 7.62
N CYS A 256 -13.83 1.16 8.23
CA CYS A 256 -13.78 -0.16 7.62
C CYS A 256 -14.70 -1.12 8.38
N THR A 257 -15.13 -2.18 7.71
CA THR A 257 -16.02 -3.20 8.27
C THR A 257 -15.23 -4.46 8.57
N LEU A 258 -15.15 -4.83 9.85
CA LEU A 258 -14.63 -6.14 10.23
C LEU A 258 -15.44 -7.25 9.57
N TYR A 259 -14.70 -8.17 8.98
CA TYR A 259 -15.22 -9.31 8.22
C TYR A 259 -15.96 -8.93 6.93
N GLY A 260 -15.82 -7.67 6.49
CA GLY A 260 -16.34 -7.13 5.25
C GLY A 260 -15.21 -6.73 4.30
N ASP A 261 -15.04 -5.43 4.09
CA ASP A 261 -13.94 -4.88 3.26
C ASP A 261 -12.53 -5.24 3.78
N MET A 262 -12.40 -5.58 5.05
CA MET A 262 -11.15 -6.07 5.65
C MET A 262 -10.84 -7.54 5.33
N ASN A 263 -11.76 -8.30 4.70
CA ASN A 263 -11.50 -9.69 4.36
C ASN A 263 -10.42 -9.82 3.28
N GLY A 264 -9.28 -10.39 3.64
CA GLY A 264 -8.31 -10.88 2.69
C GLY A 264 -7.02 -11.33 3.35
N SER A 265 -6.09 -11.74 2.50
CA SER A 265 -4.83 -12.35 2.91
C SER A 265 -3.65 -11.37 2.80
N LEU A 266 -3.80 -10.30 2.02
CA LEU A 266 -2.81 -9.23 1.87
C LEU A 266 -3.54 -7.90 1.61
N ALA A 267 -3.00 -6.81 2.15
CA ALA A 267 -3.51 -5.45 1.96
C ALA A 267 -2.44 -4.57 1.28
N PRO A 268 -2.36 -4.56 -0.07
CA PRO A 268 -1.20 -3.98 -0.76
C PRO A 268 -1.00 -2.48 -0.55
N ILE A 269 -2.09 -1.75 -0.30
CA ILE A 269 -2.09 -0.29 -0.13
C ILE A 269 -2.43 0.16 1.29
N ALA A 270 -2.46 -0.76 2.26
CA ALA A 270 -2.80 -0.46 3.66
C ALA A 270 -1.80 0.46 4.38
N ASP A 271 -0.63 0.71 3.78
CA ASP A 271 0.34 1.69 4.27
C ASP A 271 0.47 2.93 3.36
N LEU A 272 -0.53 3.18 2.50
CA LEU A 272 -0.70 4.43 1.75
C LEU A 272 -1.86 5.24 2.31
N TYR A 273 -1.64 6.53 2.59
CA TYR A 273 -2.71 7.47 2.86
C TYR A 273 -3.57 7.70 1.61
N LYS A 274 -4.82 8.13 1.77
CA LYS A 274 -5.74 8.38 0.65
C LYS A 274 -5.16 9.37 -0.36
N THR A 275 -4.55 10.45 0.13
CA THR A 275 -3.83 11.43 -0.71
C THR A 275 -2.70 10.80 -1.52
N GLN A 276 -2.01 9.79 -0.97
CA GLN A 276 -0.98 9.03 -1.68
C GLN A 276 -1.59 8.03 -2.67
N VAL A 277 -2.76 7.46 -2.39
CA VAL A 277 -3.53 6.64 -3.36
C VAL A 277 -3.87 7.47 -4.59
N TYR A 278 -4.38 8.69 -4.42
CA TYR A 278 -4.61 9.63 -5.53
C TYR A 278 -3.31 9.96 -6.27
N GLY A 279 -2.23 10.27 -5.54
CA GLY A 279 -0.94 10.60 -6.13
C GLY A 279 -0.35 9.45 -6.96
N LEU A 280 -0.41 8.22 -6.45
CA LEU A 280 0.09 7.03 -7.14
C LEU A 280 -0.78 6.67 -8.35
N THR A 281 -2.10 6.80 -8.26
CA THR A 281 -3.01 6.64 -9.40
C THR A 281 -2.68 7.62 -10.52
N GLY A 282 -2.51 8.91 -10.18
CA GLY A 282 -2.12 9.93 -11.16
C GLY A 282 -0.74 9.64 -11.76
N TYR A 283 0.22 9.15 -10.96
CA TYR A 283 1.52 8.70 -11.44
C TYR A 283 1.41 7.57 -12.47
N LEU A 284 0.60 6.53 -12.19
CA LEU A 284 0.40 5.40 -13.10
C LEU A 284 -0.23 5.82 -14.44
N ASN A 285 -1.20 6.74 -14.41
CA ASN A 285 -1.80 7.27 -15.64
C ASN A 285 -0.79 8.08 -16.46
N ARG A 286 -0.04 9.00 -15.83
CA ARG A 286 1.02 9.77 -16.51
C ARG A 286 2.08 8.86 -17.11
N MET A 287 2.58 7.89 -16.34
CA MET A 287 3.57 6.92 -16.80
C MET A 287 3.07 6.13 -18.02
N ALA A 288 1.79 5.72 -18.05
CA ALA A 288 1.21 5.05 -19.20
C ALA A 288 1.14 5.98 -20.42
N ALA A 289 0.65 7.21 -20.24
CA ALA A 289 0.52 8.21 -21.31
C ALA A 289 1.88 8.58 -21.92
N GLU A 290 2.91 8.79 -21.09
CA GLU A 290 4.29 9.07 -21.51
C GLU A 290 4.88 7.92 -22.34
N ASN A 291 4.46 6.68 -22.08
CA ASN A 291 4.85 5.49 -22.84
C ASN A 291 3.94 5.21 -24.05
N GLY A 292 3.02 6.12 -24.40
CA GLY A 292 2.07 5.94 -25.51
C GLY A 292 1.04 4.85 -25.28
N GLN A 293 0.79 4.48 -24.02
CA GLN A 293 -0.16 3.45 -23.61
C GLN A 293 -1.48 4.09 -23.14
N THR A 294 -2.56 3.31 -23.15
CA THR A 294 -3.83 3.72 -22.53
C THR A 294 -3.65 3.87 -21.02
N GLU A 295 -4.10 5.00 -20.48
CA GLU A 295 -4.16 5.24 -19.04
C GLU A 295 -4.96 4.14 -18.33
N PRO A 296 -4.35 3.41 -17.37
CA PRO A 296 -4.97 2.24 -16.78
C PRO A 296 -6.21 2.57 -15.95
N ILE A 297 -6.27 3.71 -15.28
CA ILE A 297 -7.36 4.06 -14.36
C ILE A 297 -8.23 5.15 -14.99
N PRO A 298 -9.55 4.93 -15.18
CA PRO A 298 -10.45 5.93 -15.75
C PRO A 298 -10.50 7.23 -14.93
N GLU A 299 -10.54 8.37 -15.62
CA GLU A 299 -10.65 9.69 -14.98
C GLU A 299 -11.94 9.83 -14.16
N SER A 300 -13.03 9.16 -14.57
CA SER A 300 -14.28 9.09 -13.81
C SER A 300 -14.10 8.50 -12.40
N ILE A 301 -13.20 7.51 -12.23
CA ILE A 301 -12.86 6.95 -10.91
C ILE A 301 -12.07 7.95 -10.08
N ILE A 302 -11.20 8.74 -10.71
CA ILE A 302 -10.33 9.71 -10.04
C ILE A 302 -11.12 10.95 -9.61
N ALA A 303 -12.00 11.46 -10.47
CA ALA A 303 -12.79 12.66 -10.20
C ALA A 303 -13.96 12.42 -9.22
N LYS A 304 -14.36 11.16 -9.03
CA LYS A 304 -15.48 10.79 -8.14
C LYS A 304 -15.11 11.01 -6.67
N ALA A 305 -16.07 11.50 -5.90
CA ALA A 305 -15.95 11.61 -4.46
C ALA A 305 -15.90 10.20 -3.81
N PRO A 306 -15.00 9.94 -2.84
CA PRO A 306 -14.94 8.68 -2.13
C PRO A 306 -16.25 8.31 -1.42
N SER A 307 -16.69 7.06 -1.61
CA SER A 307 -17.89 6.50 -1.01
C SER A 307 -17.84 4.96 -0.97
N ALA A 308 -18.47 4.36 0.04
CA ALA A 308 -18.67 2.92 0.15
C ALA A 308 -19.97 2.41 -0.51
N GLU A 309 -20.86 3.32 -0.94
CA GLU A 309 -22.18 3.02 -1.55
C GLU A 309 -23.02 1.98 -0.76
N LEU A 310 -23.04 2.11 0.57
CA LEU A 310 -23.82 1.24 1.46
C LEU A 310 -25.23 1.78 1.75
N ARG A 311 -25.46 3.07 1.49
CA ARG A 311 -26.76 3.75 1.56
C ARG A 311 -26.84 4.85 0.49
N TYR A 312 -28.05 5.34 0.22
CA TYR A 312 -28.24 6.43 -0.76
C TYR A 312 -27.47 7.70 -0.40
N ASN A 313 -26.81 8.31 -1.39
CA ASN A 313 -26.06 9.56 -1.29
C ASN A 313 -24.92 9.57 -0.24
N GLN A 314 -24.41 8.41 0.15
CA GLN A 314 -23.31 8.29 1.11
C GLN A 314 -22.03 8.95 0.59
N LYS A 315 -21.33 9.68 1.46
CA LYS A 315 -19.95 10.14 1.24
C LYS A 315 -19.09 9.83 2.45
N ASP A 316 -17.79 9.59 2.24
CA ASP A 316 -16.86 9.38 3.35
C ASP A 316 -16.80 10.59 4.30
N GLN A 317 -16.94 11.80 3.73
CA GLN A 317 -16.95 13.07 4.45
C GLN A 317 -18.16 13.25 5.38
N ASP A 318 -19.19 12.41 5.26
CA ASP A 318 -20.30 12.38 6.24
C ASP A 318 -19.76 12.01 7.65
N THR A 319 -18.64 11.28 7.71
CA THR A 319 -18.03 10.80 8.96
C THR A 319 -16.62 11.33 9.15
N LEU A 320 -15.80 11.35 8.10
CA LEU A 320 -14.39 11.70 8.14
C LEU A 320 -14.15 13.20 7.90
N PRO A 321 -13.09 13.80 8.47
CA PRO A 321 -12.55 15.05 7.95
C PRO A 321 -12.09 14.90 6.50
N GLU A 322 -11.97 16.02 5.77
CA GLU A 322 -11.39 16.01 4.42
C GLU A 322 -10.03 15.32 4.39
N TYR A 323 -9.85 14.40 3.44
CA TYR A 323 -8.67 13.52 3.38
C TYR A 323 -7.34 14.29 3.39
N LYS A 324 -7.28 15.45 2.74
CA LYS A 324 -6.06 16.28 2.72
C LYS A 324 -5.64 16.73 4.13
N VAL A 325 -6.60 17.08 4.98
CA VAL A 325 -6.34 17.50 6.37
C VAL A 325 -6.16 16.28 7.27
N LEU A 326 -7.02 15.27 7.11
CA LEU A 326 -6.96 14.02 7.84
C LEU A 326 -5.60 13.34 7.72
N ASP A 327 -5.11 13.15 6.49
CA ASP A 327 -3.86 12.44 6.23
C ASP A 327 -2.65 13.17 6.80
N GLN A 328 -2.63 14.51 6.76
CA GLN A 328 -1.56 15.31 7.38
C GLN A 328 -1.52 15.12 8.90
N ILE A 329 -2.68 15.19 9.56
CA ILE A 329 -2.78 14.96 11.01
C ILE A 329 -2.33 13.52 11.34
N LEU A 330 -2.80 12.54 10.56
CA LEU A 330 -2.41 11.14 10.74
C LEU A 330 -0.91 10.93 10.54
N GLN A 331 -0.28 11.58 9.57
CA GLN A 331 1.16 11.48 9.33
C GLN A 331 1.95 12.04 10.52
N LEU A 332 1.58 13.23 11.00
CA LEU A 332 2.23 13.85 12.16
C LEU A 332 2.08 13.00 13.43
N TYR A 333 0.88 12.48 13.67
CA TYR A 333 0.59 11.67 14.84
C TYR A 333 1.23 10.28 14.78
N ILE A 334 1.07 9.56 13.67
CA ILE A 334 1.48 8.16 13.54
C ILE A 334 2.96 8.07 13.23
N GLU A 335 3.44 8.80 12.23
CA GLU A 335 4.79 8.64 11.68
C GLU A 335 5.82 9.49 12.40
N GLU A 336 5.49 10.76 12.65
CA GLU A 336 6.39 11.71 13.32
C GLU A 336 6.23 11.72 14.84
N ASN A 337 5.25 10.98 15.38
CA ASN A 337 5.04 10.79 16.83
C ASN A 337 4.73 12.08 17.61
N LEU A 338 4.09 13.06 16.97
CA LEU A 338 3.72 14.29 17.64
C LEU A 338 2.48 14.11 18.51
N SER A 339 2.47 14.79 19.64
CA SER A 339 1.32 14.93 20.54
C SER A 339 0.22 15.79 19.92
N MET A 340 -0.98 15.71 20.49
CA MET A 340 -2.11 16.55 20.06
C MET A 340 -1.76 18.05 20.10
N GLU A 341 -1.13 18.53 21.17
CA GLU A 341 -0.76 19.95 21.31
C GLU A 341 0.28 20.39 20.30
N GLU A 342 1.29 19.55 20.01
CA GLU A 342 2.27 19.85 18.96
C GLU A 342 1.60 19.98 17.59
N ILE A 343 0.63 19.11 17.27
CA ILE A 343 -0.11 19.19 16.00
C ILE A 343 -0.98 20.45 15.96
N VAL A 344 -1.66 20.80 17.05
CA VAL A 344 -2.45 22.05 17.12
C VAL A 344 -1.56 23.28 16.97
N ASN A 345 -0.37 23.29 17.57
CA ASN A 345 0.61 24.38 17.44
C ASN A 345 1.15 24.54 16.02
N LEU A 346 1.06 23.51 15.17
CA LEU A 346 1.35 23.60 13.74
C LEU A 346 0.21 24.26 12.92
N GLY A 347 -0.88 24.66 13.58
CA GLY A 347 -2.00 25.41 12.97
C GLY A 347 -3.20 24.55 12.57
N PHE A 348 -3.26 23.27 12.97
CA PHE A 348 -4.43 22.43 12.73
C PHE A 348 -5.54 22.72 13.75
N ASP A 349 -6.79 22.68 13.28
CA ASP A 349 -7.96 22.88 14.14
C ASP A 349 -8.04 21.82 15.25
N ARG A 350 -8.16 22.27 16.50
CA ARG A 350 -8.16 21.40 17.68
C ARG A 350 -9.27 20.35 17.66
N ALA A 351 -10.46 20.70 17.18
CA ALA A 351 -11.59 19.78 17.15
C ALA A 351 -11.36 18.67 16.10
N ILE A 352 -10.81 19.01 14.94
CA ILE A 352 -10.43 18.04 13.91
C ILE A 352 -9.31 17.13 14.41
N VAL A 353 -8.25 17.67 15.03
CA VAL A 353 -7.15 16.86 15.58
C VAL A 353 -7.67 15.89 16.63
N ARG A 354 -8.45 16.38 17.61
CA ARG A 354 -9.06 15.55 18.65
C ARG A 354 -9.90 14.42 18.05
N LYS A 355 -10.79 14.74 17.11
CA LYS A 355 -11.63 13.75 16.43
C LYS A 355 -10.78 12.68 15.72
N THR A 356 -9.77 13.09 14.95
CA THR A 356 -8.88 12.16 14.24
C THR A 356 -8.13 11.22 15.19
N LEU A 357 -7.57 11.74 16.28
CA LEU A 357 -6.85 10.94 17.27
C LEU A 357 -7.79 10.00 18.03
N GLU A 358 -9.01 10.45 18.36
CA GLU A 358 -10.02 9.62 19.01
C GLU A 358 -10.46 8.44 18.12
N MET A 359 -10.79 8.72 16.85
CA MET A 359 -11.10 7.68 15.86
C MET A 359 -9.93 6.70 15.71
N THR A 360 -8.71 7.24 15.66
CA THR A 360 -7.50 6.43 15.57
C THR A 360 -7.32 5.52 16.78
N GLY A 361 -7.54 6.04 17.98
CA GLY A 361 -7.48 5.27 19.22
C GLY A 361 -8.48 4.14 19.26
N LYS A 362 -9.75 4.41 18.94
CA LYS A 362 -10.85 3.43 18.97
C LYS A 362 -10.71 2.32 17.92
N ALA A 363 -9.99 2.56 16.84
CA ALA A 363 -9.86 1.61 15.73
C ALA A 363 -8.80 0.51 15.92
N GLU A 364 -8.08 0.46 17.06
CA GLU A 364 -6.99 -0.50 17.27
C GLU A 364 -7.46 -1.97 17.17
N TYR A 365 -8.67 -2.29 17.66
CA TYR A 365 -9.22 -3.65 17.59
C TYR A 365 -9.51 -4.12 16.16
N LYS A 366 -9.87 -3.20 15.26
CA LYS A 366 -10.03 -3.52 13.83
C LYS A 366 -8.67 -3.79 13.22
N ARG A 367 -7.70 -2.90 13.44
CA ARG A 367 -6.34 -3.01 12.87
C ARG A 367 -5.60 -4.29 13.27
N ARG A 368 -5.81 -4.79 14.50
CA ARG A 368 -5.19 -6.06 14.92
C ARG A 368 -5.71 -7.29 14.17
N GLN A 369 -6.82 -7.18 13.47
CA GLN A 369 -7.41 -8.24 12.65
C GLN A 369 -7.30 -7.94 11.15
N ALA A 370 -6.63 -6.85 10.77
CA ALA A 370 -6.41 -6.53 9.37
C ALA A 370 -5.43 -7.53 8.73
N ALA A 371 -5.60 -7.75 7.43
CA ALA A 371 -4.62 -8.47 6.64
C ALA A 371 -3.24 -7.79 6.71
N PRO A 372 -2.13 -8.53 6.56
CA PRO A 372 -0.80 -7.95 6.50
C PRO A 372 -0.71 -6.84 5.45
N ALA A 373 -0.18 -5.69 5.86
CA ALA A 373 0.07 -4.56 4.96
C ALA A 373 1.48 -4.66 4.36
N ILE A 374 1.67 -4.21 3.12
CA ILE A 374 3.01 -3.94 2.59
C ILE A 374 3.50 -2.63 3.23
N LYS A 375 4.61 -2.69 3.98
CA LYS A 375 5.19 -1.54 4.66
C LYS A 375 5.94 -0.64 3.68
N LEU A 376 5.54 0.62 3.61
CA LEU A 376 6.05 1.65 2.69
C LEU A 376 6.55 2.89 3.45
N SER A 377 6.05 3.09 4.66
CA SER A 377 6.29 4.25 5.53
C SER A 377 7.19 3.93 6.72
N LYS A 378 7.61 4.97 7.47
CA LYS A 378 8.39 4.80 8.71
C LYS A 378 7.64 3.94 9.72
N ARG A 379 6.32 4.11 9.84
CA ARG A 379 5.44 3.41 10.79
C ARG A 379 4.15 2.94 10.12
N ALA A 380 4.13 1.65 9.84
CA ALA A 380 2.96 0.93 9.32
C ALA A 380 2.18 0.32 10.48
N PHE A 381 0.88 0.13 10.31
CA PHE A 381 0.08 -0.64 11.26
C PHE A 381 0.50 -2.12 11.27
N GLY A 382 0.42 -2.77 12.43
CA GLY A 382 0.95 -4.12 12.65
C GLY A 382 2.38 -4.10 13.18
N VAL A 383 3.37 -4.46 12.37
CA VAL A 383 4.77 -4.57 12.82
C VAL A 383 5.40 -3.22 13.19
N GLY A 384 4.94 -2.11 12.61
CA GLY A 384 5.56 -0.79 12.79
C GLY A 384 4.99 0.07 13.93
N ARG A 385 3.82 -0.28 14.48
CA ARG A 385 3.15 0.45 15.57
C ARG A 385 2.25 -0.51 16.34
N ARG A 386 2.51 -0.67 17.64
CA ARG A 386 1.74 -1.55 18.53
C ARG A 386 1.19 -0.73 19.69
N LEU A 387 -0.12 -0.68 19.82
CA LEU A 387 -0.79 -0.10 20.99
C LEU A 387 -1.65 -1.14 21.72
N PRO A 388 -1.86 -0.99 23.04
CA PRO A 388 -2.81 -1.83 23.76
C PRO A 388 -4.23 -1.69 23.22
N LEU A 389 -4.99 -2.79 23.21
CA LEU A 389 -6.42 -2.79 22.86
C LEU A 389 -7.28 -2.21 23.99
N ALA A 390 -7.09 -2.73 25.20
CA ALA A 390 -7.80 -2.31 26.39
C ALA A 390 -7.02 -1.15 27.05
N ARG A 391 -7.36 0.09 26.69
CA ARG A 391 -6.75 1.29 27.27
C ARG A 391 -7.69 2.49 27.20
N ALA A 392 -7.46 3.46 28.08
CA ALA A 392 -7.98 4.81 27.93
C ALA A 392 -7.15 5.59 26.89
N LEU A 393 -7.78 6.57 26.23
CA LEU A 393 -7.14 7.44 25.24
C LEU A 393 -6.61 8.69 25.93
N HIS A 394 -5.40 8.59 26.50
CA HIS A 394 -4.74 9.74 27.12
C HIS A 394 -4.17 10.73 26.09
N GLU A 395 -4.05 10.35 24.82
CA GLU A 395 -3.49 11.22 23.78
C GLU A 395 -4.41 12.37 23.36
N ILE A 396 -5.66 12.35 23.80
CA ILE A 396 -6.67 13.37 23.50
C ILE A 396 -7.08 14.18 24.75
N GLU A 397 -6.46 13.91 25.90
CA GLU A 397 -6.74 14.62 27.15
C GLU A 397 -6.19 16.05 27.11
#